data_AF-A0AAE8A759-F1
#
_entry.id   AF-A0AAE8A759-F1
#
_cell.length_a   1.000
_cell.length_b   1.000
_cell.length_c   1.000
_cell.angle_alpha   90.00
_cell.angle_beta   90.00
_cell.angle_gamma   90.00
#
_symmetry.space_group_name_H-M   'P 1'
#
loop_
_entity.id
_entity.type
_entity.pdbx_description
1 polymer ?
#
loop_
_entity_poly.entity_id
_entity_poly.type
_entity_poly.pdbx_seq_one_letter_code
_entity_poly.pdbx_strand_id
1 'polypeptide(L)'
;MEQLFKAIQEIARQNPEGFTVDLTTLKKVTKGISVAYLETQDSFGEDGLRRVLNHALEHERKVGGWLNEENGQFYFDSIRIFTDLEAAKRFGRENRQIAIFDLTHLRLVKL
;
A
#
# COMPACT_ATOMS: atom_id res chain seq x y z
N MET A 1 -12.95 -10.26 8.83
CA MET A 1 -12.20 -8.99 8.95
C MET A 1 -11.13 -9.05 10.04
N GLU A 2 -11.44 -9.48 11.26
CA GLU A 2 -10.47 -9.52 12.38
C GLU A 2 -9.21 -10.37 12.12
N GLN A 3 -9.35 -11.56 11.50
CA GLN A 3 -8.19 -12.39 11.14
C GLN A 3 -7.29 -11.72 10.08
N LEU A 4 -7.91 -11.09 9.08
CA LEU A 4 -7.19 -10.35 8.03
C LEU A 4 -6.42 -9.18 8.62
N PHE A 5 -7.06 -8.43 9.53
CA PHE A 5 -6.43 -7.32 10.26
C PHE A 5 -5.16 -7.78 10.97
N LYS A 6 -5.23 -8.84 11.77
CA LYS A 6 -4.07 -9.39 12.50
C LYS A 6 -2.97 -9.89 11.55
N ALA A 7 -3.34 -10.54 10.45
CA ALA A 7 -2.39 -11.01 9.46
C ALA A 7 -1.61 -9.85 8.83
N ILE A 8 -2.29 -8.75 8.47
CA ILE A 8 -1.63 -7.58 7.88
C ILE A 8 -0.77 -6.84 8.91
N GLN A 9 -1.20 -6.73 10.17
CA GLN A 9 -0.36 -6.21 11.24
C GLN A 9 0.94 -7.02 11.40
N GLU A 10 0.84 -8.34 11.38
CA GLU A 10 2.01 -9.21 11.50
C GLU A 10 2.96 -9.08 10.30
N ILE A 11 2.41 -9.04 9.08
CA ILE A 11 3.20 -8.78 7.87
C ILE A 11 3.92 -7.43 7.96
N ALA A 12 3.24 -6.38 8.43
CA ALA A 12 3.84 -5.07 8.60
C ALA A 12 5.01 -5.11 9.60
N ARG A 13 4.83 -5.75 10.76
CA ARG A 13 5.90 -5.91 11.77
C ARG A 13 7.12 -6.64 11.22
N GLN A 14 6.92 -7.64 10.36
CA GLN A 14 8.01 -8.39 9.74
C GLN A 14 8.69 -7.64 8.58
N ASN A 15 8.07 -6.57 8.07
CA ASN A 15 8.54 -5.82 6.89
C ASN A 15 8.49 -4.30 7.14
N PRO A 16 9.24 -3.77 8.14
CA PRO A 16 9.17 -2.36 8.53
C PRO A 16 9.60 -1.40 7.42
N GLU A 17 10.53 -1.80 6.56
CA GLU A 17 11.02 -0.98 5.43
C GLU A 17 9.98 -0.80 4.31
N GLY A 18 8.94 -1.65 4.27
CA GLY A 18 7.88 -1.55 3.30
C GLY A 18 7.39 -2.90 2.77
N PHE A 19 6.10 -2.97 2.49
CA PHE A 19 5.49 -4.15 1.88
C PHE A 19 4.34 -3.78 0.92
N THR A 20 3.97 -4.75 0.09
CA THR A 20 2.71 -4.74 -0.67
C THR A 20 2.23 -6.17 -0.76
N VAL A 21 0.98 -6.42 -0.38
CA VAL A 21 0.40 -7.76 -0.23
C VAL A 21 -0.98 -7.83 -0.87
N ASP A 22 -1.27 -8.97 -1.50
CA ASP A 22 -2.61 -9.29 -1.98
C ASP A 22 -3.45 -9.90 -0.85
N LEU A 23 -4.58 -9.29 -0.50
CA LEU A 23 -5.43 -9.69 0.62
C LEU A 23 -6.13 -11.05 0.40
N THR A 24 -6.18 -11.55 -0.83
CA THR A 24 -6.79 -12.85 -1.16
C THR A 24 -5.83 -14.00 -0.85
N THR A 25 -4.53 -13.78 -1.07
CA THR A 25 -3.50 -14.82 -0.93
C THR A 25 -2.57 -14.60 0.25
N LEU A 26 -2.56 -13.40 0.82
CA LEU A 26 -1.59 -12.92 1.82
C LEU A 26 -0.13 -13.03 1.37
N LYS A 27 0.10 -13.06 0.05
CA LYS A 27 1.44 -13.12 -0.55
C LYS A 27 1.89 -11.73 -0.99
N LYS A 28 3.21 -11.51 -0.88
CA LYS A 28 3.87 -10.30 -1.37
C LYS A 28 3.66 -10.14 -2.88
N VAL A 29 3.32 -8.92 -3.30
CA VAL A 29 3.32 -8.52 -4.70
C VAL A 29 4.75 -8.13 -5.08
N THR A 30 5.31 -8.78 -6.10
CA THR A 30 6.74 -8.63 -6.48
C THR A 30 6.95 -8.00 -7.85
N LYS A 31 5.88 -7.68 -8.57
CA LYS A 31 5.94 -7.09 -9.93
C LYS A 31 4.86 -6.04 -10.12
N GLY A 32 5.10 -5.14 -11.07
CA GLY A 32 4.27 -3.99 -11.37
C GLY A 32 4.67 -2.75 -10.57
N ILE A 33 3.81 -1.74 -10.63
CA ILE A 33 4.02 -0.42 -10.04
C ILE A 33 2.91 -0.18 -9.03
N SER A 34 3.30 0.00 -7.78
CA SER A 34 2.43 0.28 -6.64
C SER A 34 2.08 1.76 -6.59
N VAL A 35 0.77 2.04 -6.58
CA VAL A 35 0.23 3.40 -6.46
C VAL A 35 -0.89 3.40 -5.43
N ALA A 36 -0.80 4.31 -4.46
CA ALA A 36 -1.79 4.46 -3.39
C ALA A 36 -3.02 5.26 -3.86
N TYR A 37 -4.18 4.93 -3.27
CA TYR A 37 -5.41 5.70 -3.39
C TYR A 37 -5.39 6.91 -2.45
N LEU A 38 -5.88 8.06 -2.92
CA LEU A 38 -5.95 9.30 -2.14
C LEU A 38 -6.81 9.13 -0.88
N GLU A 39 -7.89 8.35 -0.97
CA GLU A 39 -8.85 8.09 0.09
C GLU A 39 -8.22 7.42 1.32
N THR A 40 -7.08 6.75 1.14
CA THR A 40 -6.34 6.10 2.23
C THR A 40 -5.18 6.92 2.79
N GLN A 41 -4.98 8.16 2.32
CA GLN A 41 -3.91 9.03 2.81
C GLN A 41 -3.99 9.32 4.33
N ASP A 42 -2.85 9.42 5.02
CA ASP A 42 -2.77 9.63 6.48
C ASP A 42 -3.40 8.50 7.32
N SER A 43 -3.39 7.26 6.80
CA SER A 43 -3.83 6.06 7.51
C SER A 43 -2.72 5.48 8.38
N PHE A 44 -2.65 5.90 9.64
CA PHE A 44 -1.68 5.38 10.61
C PHE A 44 -2.30 4.43 11.64
N GLY A 45 -1.50 3.47 12.10
CA GLY A 45 -1.86 2.58 13.20
C GLY A 45 -3.07 1.69 12.92
N GLU A 46 -3.76 1.27 13.98
CA GLU A 46 -4.87 0.32 13.89
C GLU A 46 -6.09 0.91 13.16
N ASP A 47 -6.44 2.16 13.45
CA ASP A 47 -7.57 2.83 12.82
C ASP A 47 -7.32 3.07 11.33
N GLY A 48 -6.09 3.48 10.97
CA GLY A 48 -5.65 3.59 9.58
C GLY A 48 -5.74 2.25 8.85
N LEU A 49 -5.27 1.16 9.47
CA LEU A 49 -5.37 -0.17 8.87
C LEU A 49 -6.82 -0.61 8.65
N ARG A 50 -7.73 -0.35 9.60
CA ARG A 50 -9.16 -0.68 9.42
C ARG A 50 -9.74 0.07 8.22
N ARG A 51 -9.42 1.36 8.08
CA ARG A 51 -9.87 2.20 6.95
C ARG A 51 -9.34 1.66 5.62
N VAL A 52 -8.06 1.35 5.56
CA VAL A 52 -7.38 0.78 4.38
C VAL A 52 -7.97 -0.56 3.97
N LEU A 53 -8.24 -1.44 4.94
CA LEU A 53 -8.83 -2.75 4.64
C LEU A 53 -10.24 -2.63 4.07
N ASN A 54 -11.07 -1.75 4.62
CA ASN A 54 -12.41 -1.51 4.08
C ASN A 54 -12.33 -1.02 2.63
N HIS A 55 -11.48 -0.02 2.37
CA HIS A 55 -11.27 0.50 1.01
C HIS A 55 -10.73 -0.59 0.07
N ALA A 56 -9.67 -1.30 0.45
CA ALA A 56 -9.03 -2.30 -0.38
C ALA A 56 -9.94 -3.48 -0.74
N LEU A 57 -10.85 -3.88 0.15
CA LEU A 57 -11.79 -4.98 -0.08
C LEU A 57 -12.83 -4.69 -1.16
N GLU A 58 -13.17 -3.41 -1.36
CA GLU A 58 -14.07 -2.90 -2.41
C GLU A 58 -13.33 -2.56 -3.71
N HIS A 59 -12.00 -2.57 -3.68
CA HIS A 59 -11.13 -2.25 -4.80
C HIS A 59 -10.24 -3.46 -5.18
N GLU A 60 -8.95 -3.23 -5.37
CA GLU A 60 -7.98 -4.15 -5.96
C GLU A 60 -7.47 -5.23 -4.99
N ARG A 61 -7.96 -5.21 -3.74
CA ARG A 61 -7.58 -6.12 -2.65
C ARG A 61 -6.08 -6.17 -2.41
N LYS A 62 -5.41 -5.03 -2.49
CA LYS A 62 -3.98 -4.89 -2.20
C LYS A 62 -3.76 -3.80 -1.19
N VAL A 63 -2.87 -4.09 -0.26
CA VAL A 63 -2.45 -3.18 0.81
C VAL A 63 -0.95 -3.06 0.80
N GLY A 64 -0.48 -1.83 0.94
CA GLY A 64 0.92 -1.52 1.18
C GLY A 64 1.07 -0.76 2.48
N GLY A 65 2.32 -0.56 2.88
CA GLY A 65 2.64 0.20 4.07
C GLY A 65 4.10 0.09 4.43
N TRP A 66 4.52 0.94 5.36
CA TRP A 66 5.86 0.97 5.94
C TRP A 66 5.80 1.55 7.35
N LEU A 67 6.84 1.32 8.16
CA LEU A 67 6.98 1.97 9.46
C LEU A 67 7.41 3.42 9.24
N ASN A 68 6.60 4.37 9.69
CA ASN A 68 7.01 5.76 9.72
C ASN A 68 7.88 6.00 10.96
N GLU A 69 9.17 6.23 10.76
CA GLU A 69 10.14 6.44 11.84
C GLU A 69 9.92 7.74 12.62
N GLU A 70 9.29 8.75 12.01
CA GLU A 70 9.05 10.05 12.66
C GLU A 70 8.02 9.95 13.79
N ASN A 71 6.99 9.12 13.61
CA ASN A 71 5.90 8.95 14.58
C ASN A 71 5.84 7.55 15.22
N GLY A 72 6.69 6.62 14.78
CA GLY A 72 6.75 5.25 15.30
C GLY A 72 5.52 4.40 14.95
N GLN A 73 4.68 4.82 14.01
CA GLN A 73 3.47 4.12 13.61
C GLN A 73 3.59 3.58 12.19
N PHE A 74 3.00 2.42 11.96
CA PHE A 74 2.83 1.92 10.60
C PHE A 74 1.86 2.81 9.84
N TYR A 75 2.28 3.21 8.65
CA TYR A 75 1.44 3.84 7.65
C TYR A 75 0.95 2.77 6.67
N PHE A 76 -0.32 2.83 6.29
CA PHE A 76 -0.95 1.85 5.41
C PHE A 76 -1.66 2.54 4.25
N ASP A 77 -1.64 1.92 3.07
CA ASP A 77 -2.38 2.38 1.91
C ASP A 77 -3.18 1.25 1.27
N SER A 78 -4.33 1.59 0.69
CA SER A 78 -4.92 0.75 -0.34
C SER A 78 -4.18 0.98 -1.65
N ILE A 79 -3.84 -0.10 -2.36
CA ILE A 79 -2.93 -0.06 -3.49
C ILE A 79 -3.61 -0.53 -4.77
N ARG A 80 -3.31 0.15 -5.88
CA ARG A 80 -3.51 -0.37 -7.24
C ARG A 80 -2.16 -0.69 -7.87
N ILE A 81 -2.11 -1.82 -8.59
CA ILE A 81 -0.90 -2.26 -9.31
C ILE A 81 -1.07 -2.01 -10.80
N PHE A 82 -0.10 -1.33 -11.39
CA PHE A 82 -0.04 -1.07 -12.82
C PHE A 82 1.13 -1.80 -13.47
N THR A 83 0.98 -2.18 -14.73
CA THR A 83 2.08 -2.70 -15.55
C THR A 83 2.68 -1.63 -16.48
N ASP A 84 1.90 -0.57 -16.77
CA ASP A 84 2.32 0.55 -17.60
C ASP A 84 2.71 1.75 -16.73
N LEU A 85 3.90 2.31 -16.97
CA LEU A 85 4.45 3.39 -16.16
C LEU A 85 3.70 4.71 -16.32
N GLU A 86 3.25 5.04 -17.53
CA GLU A 86 2.58 6.31 -17.78
C GLU A 86 1.15 6.31 -17.23
N ALA A 87 0.44 5.17 -17.29
CA ALA A 87 -0.82 4.98 -16.59
C ALA A 87 -0.65 5.07 -15.06
N ALA A 88 0.41 4.47 -14.50
CA ALA A 88 0.71 4.55 -13.08
C ALA A 88 0.98 5.99 -12.63
N LYS A 89 1.77 6.74 -13.40
CA LYS A 89 2.06 8.16 -13.13
C LYS A 89 0.81 9.03 -13.20
N ARG A 90 -0.02 8.84 -14.24
CA ARG A 90 -1.28 9.56 -14.39
C ARG A 90 -2.19 9.32 -13.18
N PHE A 91 -2.42 8.06 -12.84
CA PHE A 91 -3.24 7.69 -11.68
C PHE A 91 -2.67 8.24 -10.37
N GLY A 92 -1.34 8.18 -10.19
CA GLY A 92 -0.70 8.74 -9.01
C GLY A 92 -0.88 10.25 -8.89
N ARG A 93 -0.80 11.01 -9.99
CA ARG A 93 -1.07 12.46 -9.99
C ARG A 93 -2.53 12.76 -9.69
N GLU A 94 -3.46 12.01 -10.27
CA GLU A 94 -4.90 12.11 -9.96
C GLU A 94 -5.17 11.85 -8.47
N ASN A 95 -4.43 10.92 -7.85
CA ASN A 95 -4.48 10.59 -6.43
C ASN A 95 -3.52 11.43 -5.56
N ARG A 96 -2.98 12.54 -6.09
CA ARG A 96 -2.11 13.50 -5.39
C ARG A 96 -0.89 12.88 -4.70
N GLN A 97 -0.40 11.78 -5.26
CA GLN A 97 0.83 11.15 -4.79
C GLN A 97 2.04 11.98 -5.21
N ILE A 98 3.07 12.03 -4.37
CA ILE A 98 4.36 12.67 -4.70
C ILE A 98 5.31 11.70 -5.42
N ALA A 99 5.08 10.40 -5.26
CA ALA A 99 5.86 9.34 -5.86
C ALA A 99 5.05 8.02 -5.93
N ILE A 100 5.52 7.10 -6.76
CA ILE A 100 5.01 5.72 -6.88
C ILE A 100 6.18 4.75 -6.78
N PHE A 101 5.92 3.48 -6.46
CA PHE A 101 6.99 2.50 -6.27
C PHE A 101 6.95 1.39 -7.33
N ASP A 102 8.02 1.25 -8.10
CA ASP A 102 8.21 0.17 -9.06
C ASP A 102 8.71 -1.07 -8.33
N LEU A 103 7.81 -2.02 -8.07
CA LEU A 103 8.10 -3.28 -7.37
C LEU A 103 9.00 -4.21 -8.20
N THR A 104 9.00 -4.04 -9.52
CA THR A 104 9.76 -4.91 -10.43
C THR A 104 11.25 -4.56 -10.39
N HIS A 105 11.55 -3.27 -10.34
CA HIS A 105 12.93 -2.76 -10.31
C HIS A 105 13.36 -2.24 -8.94
N LEU A 106 12.48 -2.34 -7.93
CA LEU A 106 12.69 -1.91 -6.54
C LEU A 106 13.17 -0.45 -6.45
N ARG A 107 12.42 0.47 -7.07
CA ARG A 107 12.77 1.89 -7.08
C ARG A 107 11.57 2.81 -6.90
N LEU A 108 11.81 3.94 -6.25
CA LEU A 108 10.86 5.04 -6.17
C LEU A 108 10.89 5.86 -7.47
N VAL A 109 9.71 6.21 -8.00
CA VAL A 109 9.53 7.08 -9.16
C VAL A 109 8.77 8.33 -8.72
N LYS A 110 9.42 9.49 -8.80
CA LYS A 110 8.78 10.79 -8.49
C LYS A 110 7.79 11.19 -9.59
N LEU A 111 6.70 11.85 -9.22
CA LEU A 111 5.59 12.22 -10.13
C LEU A 111 5.62 13.68 -10.59
#